data_AF-A0A8H5IEM1-F1
#
_entry.id   AF-A0A8H5IEM1-F1
#
_cell.length_a   1.000
_cell.length_b   1.000
_cell.length_c   1.000
_cell.angle_alpha   90.00
_cell.angle_beta   90.00
_cell.angle_gamma   90.00
#
_symmetry.space_group_name_H-M   'P 1'
#
loop_
_entity.id
_entity.type
_entity.pdbx_description
1 polymer ?
#
loop_
_entity_poly.entity_id
_entity_poly.type
_entity_poly.pdbx_seq_one_letter_code
_entity_poly.pdbx_strand_id
1 'polypeptide(L)'
;MGDHNSEATAKIEDIANGIDALNISGRRSGTRPRTSLNDTLHRFDEAAVTLTEQAATVVKLLSTDGTLNKRDAESICLVQTRGLQLARFAQLLIDSAIPALVRQVISLGAQTSFPVDDLLEHFKKSIENITQRVIRTSGNEDILRKIAEECYHQAASPTGELNPGDYSATSKWAHSTDEGENWNKFWTRALCNCPGGPTLFQPNEDSVPKPPTKSPPYLFRAWDVNSTGVNAEDVIASILSKDDKANRHKVDIFSMDYQQASEMLHDHLSKGTFTSLVTDNLVSWSSSLMFVIQYANWRLCNTWYNPQDDTRICVVDTKRFPRGQFARDMWLLESFRHAKFKPKEIQIRNLRLVRTGFDNGEYLSQGKLHLEGRSYTFSVLALKHAGLWDLYPEFNIDNAEPTDPVKKDWTNYIKDLRQKWLAIRKTTKAEVQCALKIAEKCFPGFDTDDMALLLLSFRERKLHPESPSFQNPFADLLSPVSAEGLAYEEPAEVNRCLTLRKRLSKLGEASGERGMKLFEQLYVLEDADED
;
A
#
# COMPACT_ATOMS: atom_id res chain seq x y z
N MET A 1 13.42 41.63 -38.42
CA MET A 1 13.13 42.10 -37.04
C MET A 1 11.69 42.63 -36.85
N GLY A 2 10.88 42.86 -37.90
CA GLY A 2 9.50 43.36 -37.75
C GLY A 2 8.43 42.29 -37.47
N ASP A 3 8.53 41.09 -38.04
CA ASP A 3 7.46 40.08 -37.99
C ASP A 3 7.30 39.40 -36.62
N HIS A 4 8.39 39.16 -35.89
CA HIS A 4 8.33 38.51 -34.58
C HIS A 4 7.65 39.38 -33.52
N ASN A 5 7.76 40.71 -33.63
CA ASN A 5 7.14 41.62 -32.67
C ASN A 5 5.61 41.69 -32.86
N SER A 6 5.12 41.72 -34.12
CA SER A 6 3.66 41.75 -34.36
C SER A 6 2.96 40.44 -34.00
N GLU A 7 3.66 39.30 -34.16
CA GLU A 7 3.12 37.99 -33.78
C GLU A 7 3.03 37.85 -32.25
N ALA A 8 4.00 38.38 -31.51
CA ALA A 8 3.97 38.40 -30.05
C ALA A 8 2.81 39.27 -29.51
N THR A 9 2.62 40.47 -30.04
CA THR A 9 1.50 41.35 -29.63
C THR A 9 0.14 40.70 -29.88
N ALA A 10 -0.04 40.06 -31.04
CA ALA A 10 -1.31 39.40 -31.39
C ALA A 10 -1.64 38.21 -30.48
N LYS A 11 -0.63 37.40 -30.11
CA LYS A 11 -0.83 36.28 -29.17
C LYS A 11 -1.12 36.74 -27.75
N ILE A 12 -0.52 37.85 -27.31
CA ILE A 12 -0.78 38.45 -25.99
C ILE A 12 -2.23 38.99 -25.93
N GLU A 13 -2.73 39.56 -27.02
CA GLU A 13 -4.11 40.06 -27.11
C GLU A 13 -5.15 38.91 -27.18
N ASP A 14 -4.84 37.81 -27.88
CA ASP A 14 -5.69 36.62 -27.93
C ASP A 14 -5.85 35.94 -26.55
N ILE A 15 -4.75 35.87 -25.77
CA ILE A 15 -4.79 35.42 -24.37
C ILE A 15 -5.69 36.33 -23.55
N ALA A 16 -5.54 37.66 -23.65
CA ALA A 16 -6.37 38.60 -22.88
C ALA A 16 -7.87 38.40 -23.16
N ASN A 17 -8.23 38.14 -24.42
CA ASN A 17 -9.61 37.85 -24.83
C ASN A 17 -10.09 36.48 -24.34
N GLY A 18 -9.25 35.45 -24.39
CA GLY A 18 -9.56 34.12 -23.85
C GLY A 18 -9.82 34.14 -22.34
N ILE A 19 -9.05 34.95 -21.60
CA ILE A 19 -9.23 35.13 -20.15
C ILE A 19 -10.54 35.87 -19.84
N ASP A 20 -10.93 36.86 -20.65
CA ASP A 20 -12.20 37.57 -20.47
C ASP A 20 -13.41 36.68 -20.77
N ALA A 21 -13.29 35.73 -21.69
CA ALA A 21 -14.35 34.75 -21.96
C ALA A 21 -14.59 33.78 -20.78
N LEU A 22 -13.59 33.57 -19.91
CA LEU A 22 -13.72 32.79 -18.68
C LEU A 22 -14.32 33.55 -17.51
N ASN A 23 -14.51 34.87 -17.66
CA ASN A 23 -15.12 35.70 -16.64
C ASN A 23 -16.64 35.50 -16.63
N ILE A 24 -17.09 34.42 -15.98
CA ILE A 24 -18.51 34.09 -15.78
C ILE A 24 -19.10 35.08 -14.77
N SER A 25 -19.27 36.33 -15.18
CA SER A 25 -20.16 37.26 -14.50
C SER A 25 -21.60 36.91 -14.91
N GLY A 26 -22.42 36.55 -13.92
CA GLY A 26 -23.80 36.15 -14.11
C GLY A 26 -24.68 37.27 -14.67
N ARG A 27 -24.66 37.49 -15.99
CA ARG A 27 -25.73 38.23 -16.67
C ARG A 27 -26.88 37.28 -16.95
N ARG A 28 -27.91 37.37 -16.11
CA ARG A 28 -29.24 36.80 -16.35
C ARG A 28 -29.80 37.37 -17.65
N SER A 29 -29.90 36.55 -18.69
CA SER A 29 -30.80 36.78 -19.83
C SER A 29 -31.02 35.45 -20.56
N GLY A 30 -32.28 35.00 -20.60
CA GLY A 30 -32.75 33.98 -21.54
C GLY A 30 -32.44 32.53 -21.17
N THR A 31 -33.50 31.73 -21.18
CA THR A 31 -33.58 30.28 -21.00
C THR A 31 -32.46 29.52 -21.74
N ARG A 32 -31.33 29.26 -21.05
CA ARG A 32 -30.30 28.30 -21.49
C ARG A 32 -30.56 26.96 -20.79
N PRO A 33 -30.33 25.82 -21.47
CA PRO A 33 -30.32 24.51 -20.81
C PRO A 33 -29.36 24.59 -19.62
N ARG A 34 -29.74 24.03 -18.47
CA ARG A 34 -28.82 23.87 -17.32
C ARG A 34 -27.62 23.06 -17.82
N THR A 35 -26.50 23.73 -18.14
CA THR A 35 -25.22 23.07 -18.32
C THR A 35 -24.90 22.34 -17.02
N SER A 36 -24.54 21.06 -17.10
CA SER A 36 -24.20 20.33 -15.90
C SER A 36 -22.92 20.91 -15.28
N LEU A 37 -22.72 20.69 -13.97
CA LEU A 37 -21.47 21.07 -13.32
C LEU A 37 -20.27 20.43 -14.05
N ASN A 38 -20.43 19.18 -14.49
CA ASN A 38 -19.42 18.45 -15.25
C ASN A 38 -19.06 19.15 -16.56
N ASP A 39 -20.06 19.56 -17.36
CA ASP A 39 -19.81 20.28 -18.62
C ASP A 39 -19.12 21.62 -18.38
N THR A 40 -19.43 22.27 -17.26
CA THR A 40 -18.82 23.56 -16.90
C THR A 40 -17.37 23.38 -16.46
N LEU A 41 -17.08 22.35 -15.67
CA LEU A 41 -15.72 22.01 -15.24
C LEU A 41 -14.86 21.57 -16.44
N HIS A 42 -15.39 20.75 -17.34
CA HIS A 42 -14.69 20.33 -18.55
C HIS A 42 -14.31 21.52 -19.44
N ARG A 43 -15.25 22.44 -19.68
CA ARG A 43 -14.98 23.65 -20.47
C ARG A 43 -13.95 24.56 -19.82
N PHE A 44 -13.98 24.66 -18.49
CA PHE A 44 -12.99 25.43 -17.75
C PHE A 44 -11.59 24.81 -17.89
N ASP A 45 -11.49 23.48 -17.81
CA ASP A 45 -10.25 22.73 -18.00
C ASP A 45 -9.68 22.91 -19.43
N GLU A 46 -10.51 22.71 -20.46
CA GLU A 46 -10.11 22.94 -21.87
C GLU A 46 -9.57 24.36 -22.12
N ALA A 47 -10.23 25.35 -21.54
CA ALA A 47 -9.79 26.73 -21.65
C ALA A 47 -8.51 27.00 -20.86
N ALA A 48 -8.35 26.40 -19.67
CA ALA A 48 -7.13 26.51 -18.88
C ALA A 48 -5.92 25.89 -19.61
N VAL A 49 -6.12 24.73 -20.26
CA VAL A 49 -5.08 24.09 -21.10
C VAL A 49 -4.68 25.02 -22.25
N THR A 50 -5.66 25.54 -22.99
CA THR A 50 -5.41 26.47 -24.12
C THR A 50 -4.63 27.70 -23.66
N LEU A 51 -5.05 28.32 -22.55
CA LEU A 51 -4.37 29.50 -21.99
C LEU A 51 -2.94 29.18 -21.55
N THR A 52 -2.70 28.00 -20.99
CA THR A 52 -1.38 27.56 -20.57
C THR A 52 -0.43 27.40 -21.76
N GLU A 53 -0.90 26.81 -22.87
CA GLU A 53 -0.14 26.67 -24.11
C GLU A 53 0.19 28.02 -24.76
N GLN A 54 -0.79 28.93 -24.80
CA GLN A 54 -0.61 30.27 -25.31
C GLN A 54 0.39 31.06 -24.45
N ALA A 55 0.28 30.99 -23.12
CA ALA A 55 1.21 31.63 -22.20
C ALA A 55 2.64 31.11 -22.38
N ALA A 56 2.84 29.80 -22.56
CA ALA A 56 4.15 29.21 -22.84
C ALA A 56 4.77 29.75 -24.14
N THR A 57 3.94 29.97 -25.16
CA THR A 57 4.37 30.58 -26.43
C THR A 57 4.84 32.02 -26.24
N VAL A 58 4.12 32.81 -25.44
CA VAL A 58 4.52 34.19 -25.12
C VAL A 58 5.84 34.22 -24.35
N VAL A 59 6.01 33.36 -23.34
CA VAL A 59 7.28 33.25 -22.59
C VAL A 59 8.46 32.96 -23.52
N LYS A 60 8.27 32.07 -24.51
CA LYS A 60 9.30 31.77 -25.51
C LYS A 60 9.64 32.97 -26.39
N LEU A 61 8.63 33.75 -26.82
CA LEU A 61 8.84 34.96 -27.63
C LEU A 61 9.55 36.06 -26.84
N LEU A 62 9.21 36.25 -25.56
CA LEU A 62 9.89 37.19 -24.66
C LEU A 62 11.35 36.82 -24.36
N SER A 63 11.72 35.56 -24.55
CA SER A 63 13.09 35.08 -24.33
C SER A 63 14.01 35.31 -25.55
N THR A 64 13.53 35.97 -26.61
CA THR A 64 14.34 36.34 -27.78
C THR A 64 14.85 37.78 -27.67
N ASP A 65 16.04 38.08 -28.20
CA ASP A 65 16.77 39.38 -28.07
C ASP A 65 16.11 40.58 -28.82
N GLY A 66 14.78 40.66 -28.85
CA GLY A 66 14.02 41.75 -29.47
C GLY A 66 13.78 42.92 -28.50
N THR A 67 13.82 44.16 -29.03
CA THR A 67 13.43 45.35 -28.27
C THR A 67 11.91 45.47 -28.18
N LEU A 68 11.35 45.42 -26.95
CA LEU A 68 9.92 45.62 -26.69
C LEU A 68 9.50 47.07 -26.98
N ASN A 69 8.39 47.24 -27.70
CA ASN A 69 7.82 48.56 -27.94
C ASN A 69 6.79 48.94 -26.84
N LYS A 70 6.30 50.19 -26.84
CA LYS A 70 5.34 50.68 -25.83
C LYS A 70 4.04 49.85 -25.79
N ARG A 71 3.53 49.42 -26.95
CA ARG A 71 2.32 48.60 -27.07
C ARG A 71 2.57 47.20 -26.49
N ASP A 72 3.74 46.62 -26.74
CA ASP A 72 4.11 45.32 -26.15
C ASP A 72 4.12 45.41 -24.62
N ALA A 73 4.70 46.48 -24.06
CA ALA A 73 4.71 46.71 -22.61
C ALA A 73 3.29 46.86 -22.02
N GLU A 74 2.39 47.61 -22.68
CA GLU A 74 0.99 47.76 -22.27
C GLU A 74 0.23 46.42 -22.32
N SER A 75 0.42 45.63 -23.38
CA SER A 75 -0.20 44.31 -23.54
C SER A 75 0.34 43.29 -22.52
N ILE A 76 1.64 43.33 -22.20
CA ILE A 76 2.23 42.51 -21.13
C ILE A 76 1.60 42.85 -19.77
N CYS A 77 1.45 44.14 -19.43
CA CYS A 77 0.78 44.56 -18.20
C CYS A 77 -0.68 44.10 -18.13
N LEU A 78 -1.39 44.13 -19.26
CA LEU A 78 -2.76 43.63 -19.35
C LEU A 78 -2.82 42.13 -19.07
N VAL A 79 -1.98 41.32 -19.73
CA VAL A 79 -1.92 39.86 -19.49
C VAL A 79 -1.53 39.54 -18.06
N GLN A 80 -0.60 40.28 -17.45
CA GLN A 80 -0.24 40.11 -16.04
C GLN A 80 -1.46 40.35 -15.13
N THR A 81 -2.21 41.43 -15.37
CA THR A 81 -3.42 41.76 -14.59
C THR A 81 -4.48 40.67 -14.71
N ARG A 82 -4.70 40.16 -15.93
CA ARG A 82 -5.65 39.08 -16.21
C ARG A 82 -5.19 37.74 -15.62
N GLY A 83 -3.90 37.43 -15.68
CA GLY A 83 -3.30 36.28 -15.02
C GLY A 83 -3.50 36.29 -13.50
N LEU A 84 -3.35 37.45 -12.86
CA LEU A 84 -3.64 37.62 -11.43
C LEU A 84 -5.14 37.41 -11.11
N GLN A 85 -6.05 37.84 -11.99
CA GLN A 85 -7.49 37.58 -11.83
C GLN A 85 -7.79 36.08 -11.93
N LEU A 86 -7.22 35.38 -12.91
CA LEU A 86 -7.36 33.93 -13.03
C LEU A 86 -6.81 33.19 -11.82
N ALA A 87 -5.63 33.56 -11.34
CA ALA A 87 -5.07 32.97 -10.13
C ALA A 87 -6.00 33.13 -8.92
N ARG A 88 -6.64 34.30 -8.77
CA ARG A 88 -7.67 34.53 -7.74
C ARG A 88 -8.90 33.65 -7.94
N PHE A 89 -9.41 33.50 -9.17
CA PHE A 89 -10.55 32.64 -9.45
C PHE A 89 -10.24 31.16 -9.23
N ALA A 90 -9.05 30.70 -9.62
CA ALA A 90 -8.59 29.34 -9.33
C ALA A 90 -8.53 29.10 -7.82
N GLN A 91 -8.02 30.06 -7.05
CA GLN A 91 -8.01 29.96 -5.59
C GLN A 91 -9.43 29.92 -5.01
N LEU A 92 -10.34 30.78 -5.49
CA LEU A 92 -11.76 30.77 -5.06
C LEU A 92 -12.47 29.45 -5.41
N LEU A 93 -12.15 28.85 -6.56
CA LEU A 93 -12.67 27.55 -6.96
C LEU A 93 -12.21 26.48 -5.97
N ILE A 94 -10.93 26.45 -5.62
CA ILE A 94 -10.37 25.54 -4.63
C ILE A 94 -11.02 25.76 -3.26
N ASP A 95 -11.09 27.00 -2.80
CA ASP A 95 -11.68 27.36 -1.50
C ASP A 95 -13.17 27.00 -1.43
N SER A 96 -13.88 27.01 -2.55
CA SER A 96 -15.28 26.57 -2.66
C SER A 96 -15.41 25.04 -2.77
N ALA A 97 -14.45 24.37 -3.40
CA ALA A 97 -14.45 22.93 -3.59
C ALA A 97 -14.12 22.19 -2.28
N ILE A 98 -13.21 22.71 -1.45
CA ILE A 98 -12.79 22.07 -0.19
C ILE A 98 -14.01 21.75 0.70
N PRO A 99 -14.88 22.70 1.08
CA PRO A 99 -16.05 22.38 1.91
C PRO A 99 -17.02 21.39 1.25
N ALA A 100 -17.12 21.39 -0.08
CA ALA A 100 -17.98 20.45 -0.80
C ALA A 100 -17.44 19.02 -0.74
N LEU A 101 -16.14 18.84 -0.96
CA LEU A 101 -15.46 17.55 -0.85
C LEU A 101 -15.47 17.02 0.58
N VAL A 102 -15.21 17.88 1.57
CA VAL A 102 -15.29 17.52 2.99
C VAL A 102 -16.69 17.03 3.36
N ARG A 103 -17.75 17.75 2.96
CA ARG A 103 -19.14 17.32 3.18
C ARG A 103 -19.42 15.96 2.52
N GLN A 104 -18.92 15.76 1.31
CA GLN A 104 -19.12 14.51 0.59
C GLN A 104 -18.43 13.34 1.31
N VAL A 105 -17.17 13.49 1.71
CA VAL A 105 -16.45 12.44 2.44
C VAL A 105 -17.11 12.14 3.78
N ILE A 106 -17.50 13.16 4.55
CA ILE A 106 -18.22 12.97 5.82
C ILE A 106 -19.53 12.21 5.61
N SER A 107 -20.29 12.53 4.56
CA SER A 107 -21.56 11.84 4.26
C SER A 107 -21.41 10.35 4.00
N LEU A 108 -20.22 9.90 3.55
CA LEU A 108 -19.92 8.48 3.34
C LEU A 108 -19.74 7.73 4.67
N GLY A 109 -19.36 8.43 5.74
CA GLY A 109 -19.28 7.89 7.10
C GLY A 109 -20.59 8.03 7.89
N ALA A 110 -21.49 8.92 7.50
CA ALA A 110 -22.63 9.38 8.32
C ALA A 110 -23.71 8.34 8.68
N GLN A 111 -23.65 7.12 8.16
CA GLN A 111 -24.57 6.04 8.52
C GLN A 111 -24.15 5.28 9.80
N THR A 112 -23.32 5.87 10.65
CA THR A 112 -22.87 5.28 11.91
C THR A 112 -23.95 5.35 12.99
N SER A 113 -24.02 4.33 13.85
CA SER A 113 -24.95 4.27 14.98
C SER A 113 -24.49 5.05 16.21
N PHE A 114 -23.34 5.71 16.13
CA PHE A 114 -22.67 6.38 17.24
C PHE A 114 -22.42 7.87 16.93
N PRO A 115 -22.45 8.76 17.95
CA PRO A 115 -22.31 10.19 17.77
C PRO A 115 -20.86 10.56 17.44
N VAL A 116 -20.65 11.29 16.32
CA VAL A 116 -19.34 11.84 15.91
C VAL A 116 -19.39 13.34 15.64
N ASP A 117 -20.55 13.98 15.79
CA ASP A 117 -20.77 15.37 15.37
C ASP A 117 -19.84 16.36 16.10
N ASP A 118 -19.61 16.14 17.39
CA ASP A 118 -18.71 17.00 18.17
C ASP A 118 -17.25 16.89 17.70
N LEU A 119 -16.81 15.67 17.35
CA LEU A 119 -15.47 15.43 16.78
C LEU A 119 -15.34 16.05 15.39
N LEU A 120 -16.38 15.93 14.56
CA LEU A 120 -16.41 16.55 13.23
C LEU A 120 -16.35 18.07 13.31
N GLU A 121 -17.05 18.70 14.25
CA GLU A 121 -16.99 20.15 14.45
C GLU A 121 -15.62 20.58 15.00
N HIS A 122 -15.07 19.85 15.98
CA HIS A 122 -13.74 20.13 16.53
C HIS A 122 -12.64 20.04 15.46
N PHE A 123 -12.63 18.97 14.67
CA PHE A 123 -11.59 18.71 13.66
C PHE A 123 -11.87 19.32 12.28
N LYS A 124 -12.97 20.06 12.12
CA LYS A 124 -13.39 20.64 10.83
C LYS A 124 -12.24 21.32 10.08
N LYS A 125 -11.46 22.15 10.77
CA LYS A 125 -10.34 22.86 10.15
C LYS A 125 -9.20 21.95 9.74
N SER A 126 -8.87 20.95 10.56
CA SER A 126 -7.87 19.94 10.24
C SER A 126 -8.30 19.12 9.01
N ILE A 127 -9.57 18.73 8.91
CA ILE A 127 -10.13 18.01 7.76
C ILE A 127 -10.07 18.86 6.48
N GLU A 128 -10.38 20.15 6.56
CA GLU A 128 -10.21 21.08 5.43
C GLU A 128 -8.75 21.20 4.98
N ASN A 129 -7.81 21.30 5.94
CA ASN A 129 -6.38 21.39 5.64
C ASN A 129 -5.85 20.10 5.00
N ILE A 130 -6.26 18.94 5.50
CA ILE A 130 -5.97 17.62 4.89
C ILE A 130 -6.48 17.60 3.45
N THR A 131 -7.74 17.98 3.25
CA THR A 131 -8.37 18.02 1.92
C THR A 131 -7.58 18.92 0.97
N GLN A 132 -7.17 20.10 1.43
CA GLN A 132 -6.35 21.02 0.64
C GLN A 132 -4.98 20.42 0.28
N ARG A 133 -4.31 19.74 1.21
CA ARG A 133 -3.03 19.06 0.93
C ARG A 133 -3.21 17.97 -0.12
N VAL A 134 -4.23 17.12 0.04
CA VAL A 134 -4.52 16.01 -0.86
C VAL A 134 -4.83 16.52 -2.28
N ILE A 135 -5.63 17.58 -2.44
CA ILE A 135 -5.92 18.19 -3.75
C ILE A 135 -4.66 18.69 -4.45
N ARG A 136 -3.69 19.22 -3.70
CA ARG A 136 -2.44 19.76 -4.27
C ARG A 136 -1.45 18.68 -4.69
N THR A 137 -1.47 17.52 -4.05
CA THR A 137 -0.50 16.44 -4.29
C THR A 137 -1.06 15.30 -5.12
N SER A 138 -2.39 15.15 -5.20
CA SER A 138 -3.03 14.06 -5.93
C SER A 138 -3.27 14.45 -7.39
N GLY A 139 -3.07 13.48 -8.30
CA GLY A 139 -3.61 13.57 -9.65
C GLY A 139 -5.14 13.50 -9.70
N ASN A 140 -5.71 13.48 -10.91
CA ASN A 140 -7.14 13.65 -11.17
C ASN A 140 -8.06 12.51 -10.69
N GLU A 141 -7.52 11.37 -10.25
CA GLU A 141 -8.31 10.18 -9.92
C GLU A 141 -8.43 9.91 -8.41
N ASP A 142 -9.59 9.40 -7.99
CA ASP A 142 -9.88 8.90 -6.64
C ASP A 142 -9.75 9.92 -5.48
N ILE A 143 -9.94 11.22 -5.75
CA ILE A 143 -9.73 12.27 -4.74
C ILE A 143 -10.49 12.03 -3.42
N LEU A 144 -11.73 11.55 -3.47
CA LEU A 144 -12.54 11.27 -2.28
C LEU A 144 -11.93 10.16 -1.43
N ARG A 145 -11.45 9.08 -2.07
CA ARG A 145 -10.76 7.98 -1.40
C ARG A 145 -9.47 8.48 -0.76
N LYS A 146 -8.65 9.25 -1.49
CA LYS A 146 -7.38 9.79 -0.98
C LYS A 146 -7.61 10.71 0.23
N ILE A 147 -8.67 11.52 0.23
CA ILE A 147 -9.06 12.34 1.39
C ILE A 147 -9.47 11.44 2.56
N ALA A 148 -10.39 10.49 2.34
CA ALA A 148 -10.87 9.59 3.41
C ALA A 148 -9.76 8.75 4.02
N GLU A 149 -8.82 8.28 3.19
CA GLU A 149 -7.66 7.50 3.59
C GLU A 149 -6.66 8.31 4.41
N GLU A 150 -6.36 9.54 3.99
CA GLU A 150 -5.51 10.44 4.78
C GLU A 150 -6.17 10.80 6.11
N CYS A 151 -7.48 11.12 6.12
CA CYS A 151 -8.21 11.34 7.36
C CYS A 151 -8.18 10.11 8.27
N TYR A 152 -8.34 8.90 7.73
CA TYR A 152 -8.19 7.66 8.48
C TYR A 152 -6.80 7.53 9.12
N HIS A 153 -5.73 7.76 8.36
CA HIS A 153 -4.35 7.67 8.89
C HIS A 153 -4.10 8.71 9.99
N GLN A 154 -4.58 9.94 9.81
CA GLN A 154 -4.46 11.01 10.81
C GLN A 154 -5.29 10.71 12.06
N ALA A 155 -6.43 10.03 11.94
CA ALA A 155 -7.25 9.64 13.08
C ALA A 155 -6.67 8.45 13.86
N ALA A 156 -6.10 7.47 13.13
CA ALA A 156 -5.56 6.25 13.70
C ALA A 156 -4.14 6.41 14.29
N SER A 157 -3.43 7.48 13.90
CA SER A 157 -2.07 7.76 14.37
C SER A 157 -2.06 8.46 15.72
N PRO A 158 -1.23 8.03 16.70
CA PRO A 158 -1.02 8.74 17.97
C PRO A 158 -0.56 10.18 17.84
N THR A 159 0.05 10.54 16.71
CA THR A 159 0.59 11.89 16.43
C THR A 159 -0.12 12.58 15.27
N GLY A 160 -1.27 12.06 14.85
CA GLY A 160 -2.00 12.60 13.70
C GLY A 160 -2.86 13.81 14.07
N GLU A 161 -3.11 14.67 13.09
CA GLU A 161 -3.87 15.93 13.27
C GLU A 161 -5.36 15.72 13.58
N LEU A 162 -5.85 14.49 13.47
CA LEU A 162 -7.22 14.07 13.79
C LEU A 162 -7.26 13.10 14.98
N ASN A 163 -6.20 13.07 15.79
CA ASN A 163 -6.11 12.17 16.92
C ASN A 163 -7.20 12.51 17.96
N PRO A 164 -8.06 11.56 18.35
CA PRO A 164 -9.16 11.83 19.28
C PRO A 164 -8.67 12.24 20.68
N GLY A 165 -7.45 11.90 21.07
CA GLY A 165 -6.82 12.33 22.32
C GLY A 165 -6.65 13.85 22.43
N ASP A 166 -6.46 14.56 21.32
CA ASP A 166 -6.38 16.03 21.30
C ASP A 166 -7.73 16.67 21.66
N TYR A 167 -8.82 16.03 21.23
CA TYR A 167 -10.19 16.40 21.61
C TYR A 167 -10.46 16.06 23.09
N SER A 168 -10.10 14.86 23.54
CA SER A 168 -10.28 14.46 24.95
C SER A 168 -9.50 15.32 25.93
N ALA A 169 -8.35 15.90 25.53
CA ALA A 169 -7.58 16.83 26.36
C ALA A 169 -8.25 18.21 26.54
N THR A 170 -9.16 18.59 25.63
CA THR A 170 -9.83 19.90 25.62
C THR A 170 -11.31 19.83 26.00
N SER A 171 -11.90 18.63 26.01
CA SER A 171 -13.31 18.35 26.31
C SER A 171 -13.55 17.93 27.77
N LYS A 172 -14.74 18.22 28.31
CA LYS A 172 -15.19 17.78 29.65
C LYS A 172 -15.52 16.27 29.73
N TRP A 173 -15.37 15.52 28.64
CA TRP A 173 -15.83 14.14 28.48
C TRP A 173 -14.70 13.10 28.41
N ALA A 174 -13.66 13.28 29.22
CA ALA A 174 -12.38 12.56 29.13
C ALA A 174 -12.37 11.04 29.46
N HIS A 175 -13.48 10.29 29.35
CA HIS A 175 -13.57 8.97 30.00
C HIS A 175 -14.12 7.79 29.20
N SER A 176 -14.31 7.83 27.87
CA SER A 176 -14.61 6.60 27.13
C SER A 176 -13.55 6.27 26.08
N THR A 177 -12.94 5.09 26.22
CA THR A 177 -12.12 4.43 25.18
C THR A 177 -12.89 4.26 23.87
N ASP A 178 -14.22 4.25 23.96
CA ASP A 178 -15.15 3.98 22.89
C ASP A 178 -15.22 5.15 21.88
N GLU A 179 -14.97 6.40 22.29
CA GLU A 179 -14.99 7.55 21.38
C GLU A 179 -13.88 7.47 20.32
N GLY A 180 -12.65 7.11 20.71
CA GLY A 180 -11.54 6.98 19.77
C GLY A 180 -11.70 5.80 18.81
N GLU A 181 -12.30 4.72 19.29
CA GLU A 181 -12.63 3.57 18.46
C GLU A 181 -13.75 3.90 17.47
N ASN A 182 -14.81 4.56 17.93
CA ASN A 182 -15.90 5.06 17.09
C ASN A 182 -15.40 6.04 16.03
N TRP A 183 -14.49 6.94 16.37
CA TRP A 183 -13.86 7.86 15.42
C TRP A 183 -13.10 7.12 14.31
N ASN A 184 -12.33 6.09 14.67
CA ASN A 184 -11.66 5.24 13.69
C ASN A 184 -12.66 4.45 12.84
N LYS A 185 -13.74 3.92 13.43
CA LYS A 185 -14.82 3.22 12.71
C LYS A 185 -15.51 4.15 11.70
N PHE A 186 -15.75 5.40 12.05
CA PHE A 186 -16.33 6.41 11.16
C PHE A 186 -15.48 6.59 9.90
N TRP A 187 -14.18 6.84 10.05
CA TRP A 187 -13.28 7.01 8.90
C TRP A 187 -13.09 5.72 8.10
N THR A 188 -13.05 4.57 8.77
CA THR A 188 -13.03 3.27 8.10
C THR A 188 -14.26 3.09 7.20
N ARG A 189 -15.45 3.44 7.70
CA ARG A 189 -16.70 3.37 6.92
C ARG A 189 -16.69 4.38 5.77
N ALA A 190 -16.28 5.62 6.01
CA ALA A 190 -16.17 6.64 4.98
C ALA A 190 -15.24 6.17 3.83
N LEU A 191 -14.10 5.57 4.19
CA LEU A 191 -13.13 5.02 3.25
C LEU A 191 -13.70 3.83 2.45
N CYS A 192 -14.31 2.84 3.10
CA CYS A 192 -14.95 1.71 2.40
C CYS A 192 -16.07 2.17 1.46
N ASN A 193 -16.82 3.21 1.83
CA ASN A 193 -17.93 3.73 1.04
C ASN A 193 -17.49 4.65 -0.12
N CYS A 194 -16.24 5.11 -0.15
CA CYS A 194 -15.72 5.88 -1.27
C CYS A 194 -15.82 5.10 -2.60
N PRO A 195 -16.16 5.76 -3.72
CA PRO A 195 -15.87 5.21 -5.04
C PRO A 195 -14.40 4.82 -5.15
N GLY A 196 -14.11 3.61 -5.62
CA GLY A 196 -12.74 3.08 -5.66
C GLY A 196 -12.13 2.74 -4.29
N GLY A 197 -12.85 2.96 -3.17
CA GLY A 197 -12.39 2.65 -1.82
C GLY A 197 -12.07 1.16 -1.59
N PRO A 198 -11.19 0.84 -0.63
CA PRO A 198 -10.80 -0.52 -0.33
C PRO A 198 -11.95 -1.34 0.25
N THR A 199 -11.81 -2.65 0.20
CA THR A 199 -12.65 -3.59 0.96
C THR A 199 -11.83 -4.10 2.13
N LEU A 200 -12.22 -3.70 3.34
CA LEU A 200 -11.52 -4.03 4.58
C LEU A 200 -12.23 -5.21 5.28
N PHE A 201 -11.47 -6.05 5.97
CA PHE A 201 -12.00 -7.07 6.87
C PHE A 201 -12.54 -6.39 8.14
N GLN A 202 -13.86 -6.43 8.33
CA GLN A 202 -14.57 -5.79 9.44
C GLN A 202 -15.40 -6.83 10.21
N PRO A 203 -14.79 -7.61 11.10
CA PRO A 203 -15.51 -8.59 11.91
C PRO A 203 -16.53 -7.90 12.82
N ASN A 204 -17.72 -8.51 12.96
CA ASN A 204 -18.70 -8.06 13.96
C ASN A 204 -18.19 -8.38 15.37
N GLU A 205 -18.21 -7.38 16.25
CA GLU A 205 -17.36 -7.30 17.45
C GLU A 205 -17.60 -8.36 18.51
N ASP A 206 -18.78 -9.01 18.51
CA ASP A 206 -19.18 -9.88 19.62
C ASP A 206 -18.98 -11.38 19.38
N SER A 207 -18.65 -11.82 18.16
CA SER A 207 -18.69 -13.26 17.79
C SER A 207 -17.40 -13.82 17.19
N VAL A 208 -16.43 -12.96 16.89
CA VAL A 208 -15.21 -13.33 16.17
C VAL A 208 -13.99 -13.12 17.08
N PRO A 209 -13.01 -14.05 17.10
CA PRO A 209 -11.75 -13.81 17.79
C PRO A 209 -11.10 -12.52 17.32
N LYS A 210 -10.45 -11.78 18.23
CA LYS A 210 -9.75 -10.55 17.85
C LYS A 210 -8.65 -10.86 16.82
N PRO A 211 -8.45 -10.01 15.80
CA PRO A 211 -7.35 -10.19 14.86
C PRO A 211 -6.00 -10.09 15.59
N PRO A 212 -4.95 -10.72 15.05
CA PRO A 212 -3.61 -10.58 15.60
C PRO A 212 -3.20 -9.11 15.72
N THR A 213 -2.61 -8.73 16.86
CA THR A 213 -2.21 -7.35 17.13
C THR A 213 -0.96 -6.92 16.38
N LYS A 214 -0.18 -7.89 15.87
CA LYS A 214 1.04 -7.67 15.11
C LYS A 214 0.84 -8.14 13.68
N SER A 215 0.87 -7.20 12.74
CA SER A 215 1.02 -7.52 11.32
C SER A 215 2.49 -7.46 10.92
N PRO A 216 2.95 -8.35 10.03
CA PRO A 216 4.27 -8.22 9.42
C PRO A 216 4.33 -6.89 8.65
N PRO A 217 5.45 -6.16 8.68
CA PRO A 217 5.56 -4.88 8.01
C PRO A 217 5.53 -5.02 6.48
N TYR A 218 5.89 -6.20 5.96
CA TYR A 218 5.90 -6.47 4.54
C TYR A 218 5.10 -7.72 4.21
N LEU A 219 4.37 -7.66 3.10
CA LEU A 219 3.74 -8.80 2.46
C LEU A 219 4.19 -8.89 1.01
N PHE A 220 4.23 -10.10 0.49
CA PHE A 220 4.79 -10.45 -0.80
C PHE A 220 3.79 -11.26 -1.62
N ARG A 221 3.75 -11.06 -2.93
CA ARG A 221 2.95 -11.85 -3.86
C ARG A 221 3.71 -12.06 -5.17
N ALA A 222 3.86 -13.31 -5.57
CA ALA A 222 4.33 -13.63 -6.92
C ALA A 222 3.16 -13.66 -7.91
N TRP A 223 3.37 -13.15 -9.12
CA TRP A 223 2.40 -13.23 -10.20
C TRP A 223 3.04 -13.27 -11.58
N ASP A 224 2.31 -13.84 -12.52
CA ASP A 224 2.62 -13.90 -13.94
C ASP A 224 1.31 -13.75 -14.75
N VAL A 225 1.35 -13.94 -16.07
CA VAL A 225 0.17 -13.83 -16.94
C VAL A 225 -0.93 -14.86 -16.64
N ASN A 226 -0.59 -15.95 -15.96
CA ASN A 226 -1.52 -17.03 -15.59
C ASN A 226 -2.10 -16.82 -14.18
N SER A 227 -1.63 -15.80 -13.45
CA SER A 227 -2.24 -15.43 -12.17
C SER A 227 -3.66 -14.91 -12.36
N THR A 228 -4.57 -15.41 -11.53
CA THR A 228 -5.97 -14.96 -11.52
C THR A 228 -6.11 -13.53 -10.99
N GLY A 229 -7.22 -12.89 -11.31
CA GLY A 229 -7.49 -11.50 -10.92
C GLY A 229 -6.84 -10.47 -11.82
N VAL A 230 -6.74 -9.25 -11.31
CA VAL A 230 -5.95 -8.18 -11.92
C VAL A 230 -4.62 -8.12 -11.18
N ASN A 231 -3.51 -8.19 -11.91
CA ASN A 231 -2.17 -8.04 -11.34
C ASN A 231 -1.43 -7.01 -12.20
N ALA A 232 -1.30 -5.79 -11.68
CA ALA A 232 -0.62 -4.66 -12.31
C ALA A 232 0.28 -3.95 -11.29
N GLU A 233 1.09 -3.00 -11.74
CA GLU A 233 2.04 -2.27 -10.88
C GLU A 233 1.32 -1.31 -9.91
N ASP A 234 0.19 -0.75 -10.33
CA ASP A 234 -0.63 0.22 -9.62
C ASP A 234 -1.82 -0.41 -8.89
N VAL A 235 -2.27 -1.60 -9.31
CA VAL A 235 -3.42 -2.29 -8.72
C VAL A 235 -3.26 -3.81 -8.72
N ILE A 236 -3.62 -4.43 -7.60
CA ILE A 236 -3.88 -5.87 -7.51
C ILE A 236 -5.31 -6.09 -7.07
N ALA A 237 -6.05 -6.96 -7.75
CA ALA A 237 -7.46 -7.20 -7.45
C ALA A 237 -7.87 -8.67 -7.59
N SER A 238 -8.88 -9.04 -6.80
CA SER A 238 -9.54 -10.35 -6.87
C SER A 238 -10.11 -10.63 -8.26
N ILE A 239 -10.34 -11.91 -8.57
CA ILE A 239 -10.98 -12.30 -9.84
C ILE A 239 -12.40 -11.73 -9.95
N LEU A 240 -13.12 -11.64 -8.84
CA LEU A 240 -14.43 -10.99 -8.80
C LEU A 240 -14.35 -9.54 -9.28
N SER A 241 -13.28 -8.82 -8.97
CA SER A 241 -13.13 -7.39 -9.32
C SER A 241 -12.94 -7.10 -10.81
N LYS A 242 -12.64 -8.11 -11.65
CA LYS A 242 -12.30 -7.93 -13.07
C LYS A 242 -13.48 -7.45 -13.92
N ASP A 243 -14.67 -7.99 -13.67
CA ASP A 243 -15.88 -7.76 -14.48
C ASP A 243 -17.14 -7.42 -13.64
N ASP A 244 -16.96 -7.11 -12.36
CA ASP A 244 -18.06 -6.95 -11.41
C ASP A 244 -18.73 -5.57 -11.47
N LYS A 245 -19.64 -5.44 -12.44
CA LYS A 245 -20.52 -4.26 -12.58
C LYS A 245 -21.42 -4.01 -11.37
N ALA A 246 -21.64 -5.01 -10.54
CA ALA A 246 -22.52 -4.94 -9.37
C ALA A 246 -21.81 -4.49 -8.08
N ASN A 247 -20.49 -4.21 -8.12
CA ASN A 247 -19.68 -3.84 -6.96
C ASN A 247 -19.74 -4.84 -5.78
N ARG A 248 -20.02 -6.12 -6.06
CA ARG A 248 -19.93 -7.23 -5.10
C ARG A 248 -18.52 -7.40 -4.54
N HIS A 249 -17.48 -7.01 -5.27
CA HIS A 249 -16.11 -7.00 -4.76
C HIS A 249 -15.91 -6.05 -3.55
N LYS A 250 -16.85 -5.12 -3.32
CA LYS A 250 -16.88 -4.24 -2.13
C LYS A 250 -17.57 -4.86 -0.91
N VAL A 251 -18.09 -6.08 -1.03
CA VAL A 251 -18.71 -6.79 0.09
C VAL A 251 -17.61 -7.48 0.88
N ASP A 252 -17.48 -7.09 2.15
CA ASP A 252 -16.61 -7.76 3.11
C ASP A 252 -17.11 -9.18 3.41
N ILE A 253 -16.20 -10.14 3.50
CA ILE A 253 -16.47 -11.54 3.84
C ILE A 253 -17.27 -11.69 5.13
N PHE A 254 -17.10 -10.79 6.12
CA PHE A 254 -17.88 -10.81 7.36
C PHE A 254 -19.31 -10.28 7.22
N SER A 255 -19.62 -9.61 6.10
CA SER A 255 -20.97 -9.15 5.75
C SER A 255 -21.75 -10.16 4.88
N MET A 256 -21.11 -11.26 4.48
CA MET A 256 -21.73 -12.33 3.70
C MET A 256 -22.47 -13.33 4.60
N ASP A 257 -23.27 -14.21 3.99
CA ASP A 257 -23.76 -15.40 4.69
C ASP A 257 -22.58 -16.24 5.22
N TYR A 258 -22.67 -16.67 6.48
CA TYR A 258 -21.57 -17.32 7.19
C TYR A 258 -21.08 -18.59 6.49
N GLN A 259 -21.99 -19.38 5.91
CA GLN A 259 -21.63 -20.61 5.19
C GLN A 259 -20.97 -20.27 3.86
N GLN A 260 -21.54 -19.32 3.10
CA GLN A 260 -20.97 -18.87 1.82
C GLN A 260 -19.57 -18.26 1.98
N ALA A 261 -19.38 -17.43 3.02
CA ALA A 261 -18.09 -16.85 3.37
C ALA A 261 -17.03 -17.93 3.64
N SER A 262 -17.40 -18.93 4.45
CA SER A 262 -16.48 -20.02 4.81
C SER A 262 -16.16 -20.92 3.62
N GLU A 263 -17.13 -21.18 2.74
CA GLU A 263 -16.92 -21.95 1.50
C GLU A 263 -15.99 -21.21 0.54
N MET A 264 -16.19 -19.90 0.33
CA MET A 264 -15.29 -19.07 -0.48
C MET A 264 -13.86 -19.11 0.08
N LEU A 265 -13.69 -18.92 1.40
CA LEU A 265 -12.38 -19.00 2.06
C LEU A 265 -11.75 -20.39 1.90
N HIS A 266 -12.51 -21.46 2.10
CA HIS A 266 -12.03 -22.83 1.94
C HIS A 266 -11.57 -23.08 0.50
N ASP A 267 -12.37 -22.69 -0.48
CA ASP A 267 -12.07 -22.87 -1.89
C ASP A 267 -10.81 -22.08 -2.30
N HIS A 268 -10.70 -20.83 -1.85
CA HIS A 268 -9.52 -19.99 -2.09
C HIS A 268 -8.23 -20.67 -1.60
N LEU A 269 -8.26 -21.19 -0.37
CA LEU A 269 -7.10 -21.79 0.29
C LEU A 269 -6.80 -23.24 -0.16
N SER A 270 -7.80 -23.99 -0.62
CA SER A 270 -7.65 -25.43 -0.96
C SER A 270 -7.36 -25.67 -2.44
N LYS A 271 -7.86 -24.82 -3.34
CA LYS A 271 -7.74 -24.98 -4.80
C LYS A 271 -6.53 -24.25 -5.40
N GLY A 272 -5.68 -23.70 -4.53
CA GLY A 272 -4.53 -22.83 -4.77
C GLY A 272 -4.25 -22.49 -6.22
N THR A 273 -4.47 -21.27 -6.67
CA THR A 273 -4.09 -20.74 -8.00
C THR A 273 -4.58 -21.46 -9.27
N PHE A 274 -5.13 -22.67 -9.20
CA PHE A 274 -5.48 -23.46 -10.40
C PHE A 274 -6.97 -23.41 -10.75
N THR A 275 -7.85 -23.05 -9.81
CA THR A 275 -9.30 -22.86 -10.06
C THR A 275 -9.90 -21.84 -9.10
N SER A 276 -9.65 -20.55 -9.34
CA SER A 276 -10.38 -19.49 -8.61
C SER A 276 -11.78 -19.35 -9.20
N LEU A 277 -12.81 -19.41 -8.35
CA LEU A 277 -14.19 -19.20 -8.77
C LEU A 277 -14.37 -17.73 -9.19
N VAL A 278 -15.21 -17.45 -10.18
CA VAL A 278 -15.55 -16.07 -10.61
C VAL A 278 -16.14 -15.24 -9.45
N THR A 279 -16.56 -15.89 -8.38
CA THR A 279 -17.11 -15.29 -7.15
C THR A 279 -16.07 -15.04 -6.06
N ASP A 280 -14.81 -15.42 -6.25
CA ASP A 280 -13.75 -15.27 -5.26
C ASP A 280 -13.31 -13.81 -5.14
N ASN A 281 -13.55 -13.23 -3.96
CA ASN A 281 -13.20 -11.85 -3.66
C ASN A 281 -11.83 -11.71 -2.96
N LEU A 282 -11.07 -12.79 -2.81
CA LEU A 282 -9.83 -12.82 -2.02
C LEU A 282 -8.59 -12.78 -2.91
N VAL A 283 -7.50 -12.29 -2.35
CA VAL A 283 -6.17 -12.27 -2.97
C VAL A 283 -5.13 -12.72 -1.95
N SER A 284 -4.40 -13.79 -2.25
CA SER A 284 -3.29 -14.26 -1.40
C SER A 284 -2.05 -13.38 -1.47
N TRP A 285 -1.46 -13.20 -0.30
CA TRP A 285 -0.19 -12.60 0.01
C TRP A 285 0.56 -13.51 0.99
N SER A 286 1.87 -13.33 1.12
CA SER A 286 2.69 -14.07 2.09
C SER A 286 3.61 -13.12 2.85
N SER A 287 3.78 -13.33 4.15
CA SER A 287 4.80 -12.64 4.95
C SER A 287 6.22 -13.19 4.69
N SER A 288 6.33 -14.35 4.04
CA SER A 288 7.59 -15.02 3.75
C SER A 288 8.06 -14.75 2.32
N LEU A 289 8.98 -13.80 2.15
CA LEU A 289 9.66 -13.60 0.86
C LEU A 289 10.36 -14.88 0.38
N MET A 290 10.92 -15.65 1.32
CA MET A 290 11.57 -16.92 1.05
C MET A 290 10.62 -17.90 0.35
N PHE A 291 9.39 -18.05 0.86
CA PHE A 291 8.35 -18.86 0.23
C PHE A 291 7.95 -18.31 -1.14
N VAL A 292 7.78 -17.00 -1.28
CA VAL A 292 7.38 -16.37 -2.55
C VAL A 292 8.45 -16.52 -3.63
N ILE A 293 9.73 -16.42 -3.29
CA ILE A 293 10.85 -16.69 -4.21
C ILE A 293 10.77 -18.15 -4.70
N GLN A 294 10.62 -19.12 -3.80
CA GLN A 294 10.54 -20.52 -4.20
C GLN A 294 9.29 -20.83 -5.02
N TYR A 295 8.16 -20.19 -4.70
CA TYR A 295 6.96 -20.32 -5.52
C TYR A 295 7.18 -19.77 -6.94
N ALA A 296 7.84 -18.63 -7.06
CA ALA A 296 8.17 -18.03 -8.34
C ALA A 296 9.14 -18.90 -9.15
N ASN A 297 10.16 -19.49 -8.51
CA ASN A 297 11.04 -20.49 -9.12
C ASN A 297 10.27 -21.70 -9.66
N TRP A 298 9.34 -22.25 -8.87
CA TRP A 298 8.49 -23.37 -9.29
C TRP A 298 7.62 -23.01 -10.50
N ARG A 299 7.05 -21.79 -10.55
CA ARG A 299 6.29 -21.30 -11.71
C ARG A 299 7.15 -21.21 -12.96
N LEU A 300 8.35 -20.62 -12.85
CA LEU A 300 9.30 -20.52 -13.96
C LEU A 300 9.72 -21.88 -14.54
N CYS A 301 9.83 -22.90 -13.68
CA CYS A 301 10.27 -24.23 -14.10
C CYS A 301 9.15 -25.13 -14.63
N ASN A 302 7.88 -24.79 -14.40
CA ASN A 302 6.76 -25.64 -14.74
C ASN A 302 6.16 -25.25 -16.10
N THR A 303 6.34 -26.11 -17.10
CA THR A 303 6.04 -25.89 -18.53
C THR A 303 4.59 -25.54 -18.86
N TRP A 304 3.64 -25.68 -17.92
CA TRP A 304 2.26 -25.22 -18.10
C TRP A 304 2.13 -23.69 -18.02
N TYR A 305 3.13 -23.03 -17.44
CA TYR A 305 3.26 -21.59 -17.36
C TYR A 305 4.28 -21.19 -18.42
N ASN A 306 3.82 -20.57 -19.50
CA ASN A 306 4.67 -20.20 -20.63
C ASN A 306 5.97 -19.50 -20.14
N PRO A 307 7.15 -20.10 -20.33
CA PRO A 307 8.40 -19.65 -19.69
C PRO A 307 8.95 -18.31 -20.25
N GLN A 308 8.18 -17.64 -21.12
CA GLN A 308 8.54 -16.34 -21.69
C GLN A 308 8.02 -15.15 -20.87
N ASP A 309 7.22 -15.40 -19.82
CA ASP A 309 6.67 -14.33 -18.99
C ASP A 309 7.51 -14.10 -17.73
N ASP A 310 7.90 -12.84 -17.56
CA ASP A 310 8.79 -12.38 -16.50
C ASP A 310 8.04 -12.44 -15.15
N THR A 311 8.10 -13.59 -14.46
CA THR A 311 7.42 -13.78 -13.17
C THR A 311 7.86 -12.68 -12.21
N ARG A 312 6.90 -11.97 -11.64
CA ARG A 312 7.13 -10.79 -10.80
C ARG A 312 6.81 -11.08 -9.36
N ILE A 313 7.48 -10.38 -8.47
CA ILE A 313 7.19 -10.34 -7.04
C ILE A 313 6.82 -8.89 -6.71
N CYS A 314 5.64 -8.72 -6.13
CA CYS A 314 5.19 -7.46 -5.56
C CYS A 314 5.41 -7.50 -4.04
N VAL A 315 6.02 -6.47 -3.48
CA VAL A 315 6.11 -6.21 -2.04
C VAL A 315 5.23 -5.02 -1.68
N VAL A 316 4.56 -5.07 -0.53
CA VAL A 316 3.78 -3.97 0.03
C VAL A 316 4.23 -3.64 1.44
N ASP A 317 4.26 -2.36 1.82
CA ASP A 317 4.42 -1.92 3.21
C ASP A 317 3.05 -1.86 3.89
N THR A 318 2.76 -2.82 4.77
CA THR A 318 1.45 -2.96 5.41
C THR A 318 1.09 -1.77 6.31
N LYS A 319 2.08 -0.98 6.77
CA LYS A 319 1.85 0.21 7.59
C LYS A 319 1.26 1.37 6.78
N ARG A 320 1.38 1.33 5.45
CA ARG A 320 0.82 2.34 4.54
C ARG A 320 -0.62 2.03 4.11
N PHE A 321 -1.20 0.96 4.63
CA PHE A 321 -2.58 0.56 4.35
C PHE A 321 -3.45 0.70 5.60
N PRO A 322 -4.77 0.93 5.43
CA PRO A 322 -5.70 0.92 6.53
C PRO A 322 -5.69 -0.42 7.30
N ARG A 323 -5.95 -0.38 8.61
CA ARG A 323 -6.16 -1.61 9.38
C ARG A 323 -7.36 -2.37 8.81
N GLY A 324 -7.23 -3.70 8.76
CA GLY A 324 -8.21 -4.56 8.11
C GLY A 324 -8.00 -4.67 6.60
N GLN A 325 -6.97 -4.07 5.99
CA GLN A 325 -6.67 -4.29 4.57
C GLN A 325 -6.18 -5.72 4.29
N PHE A 326 -5.44 -6.28 5.25
CA PHE A 326 -4.91 -7.64 5.19
C PHE A 326 -5.35 -8.41 6.43
N ALA A 327 -5.70 -9.68 6.24
CA ALA A 327 -6.10 -10.59 7.30
C ALA A 327 -5.34 -11.91 7.20
N ARG A 328 -4.91 -12.46 8.33
CA ARG A 328 -4.23 -13.75 8.36
C ARG A 328 -5.19 -14.87 8.00
N ASP A 329 -4.76 -15.79 7.13
CA ASP A 329 -5.58 -16.94 6.72
C ASP A 329 -6.06 -17.80 7.90
N MET A 330 -5.18 -18.09 8.87
CA MET A 330 -5.51 -18.87 10.06
C MET A 330 -6.53 -18.16 10.95
N TRP A 331 -6.43 -16.83 11.09
CA TRP A 331 -7.41 -16.04 11.83
C TRP A 331 -8.79 -16.08 11.14
N LEU A 332 -8.83 -15.97 9.80
CA LEU A 332 -10.08 -16.11 9.05
C LEU A 332 -10.66 -17.53 9.16
N LEU A 333 -9.81 -18.56 9.06
CA LEU A 333 -10.24 -19.96 9.18
C LEU A 333 -10.89 -20.24 10.55
N GLU A 334 -10.33 -19.66 11.61
CA GLU A 334 -10.86 -19.74 12.98
C GLU A 334 -12.16 -18.93 13.14
N SER A 335 -12.22 -17.75 12.53
CA SER A 335 -13.43 -16.91 12.51
C SER A 335 -14.64 -17.65 11.89
N PHE A 336 -14.37 -18.51 10.90
CA PHE A 336 -15.38 -19.33 10.22
C PHE A 336 -15.36 -20.81 10.60
N ARG A 337 -14.86 -21.16 11.81
CA ARG A 337 -14.66 -22.55 12.26
C ARG A 337 -15.93 -23.39 12.39
N HIS A 338 -17.09 -22.74 12.60
CA HIS A 338 -18.36 -23.42 12.85
C HIS A 338 -19.16 -23.73 11.57
N ALA A 339 -18.60 -23.43 10.39
CA ALA A 339 -19.27 -23.71 9.13
C ALA A 339 -19.29 -25.22 8.84
N LYS A 340 -20.29 -25.66 8.08
CA LYS A 340 -20.53 -27.07 7.79
C LYS A 340 -19.71 -27.51 6.59
N PHE A 341 -18.80 -28.45 6.80
CA PHE A 341 -17.93 -28.99 5.75
C PHE A 341 -17.98 -30.52 5.72
N LYS A 342 -17.67 -31.10 4.56
CA LYS A 342 -17.44 -32.54 4.41
C LYS A 342 -16.15 -32.93 5.16
N PRO A 343 -16.02 -34.19 5.62
CA PRO A 343 -14.83 -34.64 6.36
C PRO A 343 -13.49 -34.35 5.66
N LYS A 344 -13.43 -34.45 4.33
CA LYS A 344 -12.22 -34.14 3.54
C LYS A 344 -11.84 -32.66 3.58
N GLU A 345 -12.83 -31.76 3.56
CA GLU A 345 -12.63 -30.31 3.59
C GLU A 345 -12.14 -29.87 4.98
N ILE A 346 -12.69 -30.47 6.04
CA ILE A 346 -12.22 -30.31 7.42
C ILE A 346 -10.75 -30.75 7.55
N GLN A 347 -10.37 -31.87 6.92
CA GLN A 347 -8.99 -32.34 6.94
C GLN A 347 -8.02 -31.31 6.34
N ILE A 348 -8.38 -30.66 5.23
CA ILE A 348 -7.56 -29.62 4.60
C ILE A 348 -7.43 -28.39 5.52
N ARG A 349 -8.53 -27.96 6.15
CA ARG A 349 -8.49 -26.84 7.13
C ARG A 349 -7.59 -27.18 8.33
N ASN A 350 -7.72 -28.39 8.86
CA ASN A 350 -6.90 -28.85 9.98
C ASN A 350 -5.42 -28.99 9.61
N LEU A 351 -5.10 -29.38 8.38
CA LEU A 351 -3.71 -29.41 7.91
C LEU A 351 -3.07 -28.02 7.98
N ARG A 352 -3.81 -26.96 7.60
CA ARG A 352 -3.33 -25.57 7.67
C ARG A 352 -3.22 -25.06 9.12
N LEU A 353 -4.21 -25.36 9.96
CA LEU A 353 -4.24 -24.87 11.36
C LEU A 353 -3.25 -25.60 12.28
N VAL A 354 -2.94 -26.88 12.02
CA VAL A 354 -2.18 -27.72 12.96
C VAL A 354 -0.73 -27.96 12.52
N ARG A 355 -0.44 -28.00 11.22
CA ARG A 355 0.92 -28.32 10.74
C ARG A 355 1.73 -27.06 10.43
N THR A 356 2.33 -26.50 11.48
CA THR A 356 3.22 -25.32 11.42
C THR A 356 4.33 -25.41 10.37
N GLY A 357 4.83 -26.61 10.06
CA GLY A 357 5.86 -26.82 9.03
C GLY A 357 5.42 -26.48 7.60
N PHE A 358 4.12 -26.32 7.34
CA PHE A 358 3.58 -25.87 6.05
C PHE A 358 3.10 -24.43 6.07
N ASP A 359 3.34 -23.71 7.17
CA ASP A 359 2.95 -22.32 7.25
C ASP A 359 3.76 -21.48 6.24
N ASN A 360 3.09 -21.00 5.22
CA ASN A 360 3.63 -20.12 4.19
C ASN A 360 3.51 -18.64 4.55
N GLY A 361 2.99 -18.31 5.73
CA GLY A 361 2.81 -16.92 6.13
C GLY A 361 1.63 -16.25 5.43
N GLU A 362 0.57 -16.98 5.07
CA GLU A 362 -0.48 -16.50 4.16
C GLU A 362 -1.40 -15.42 4.78
N TYR A 363 -1.52 -14.30 4.07
CA TYR A 363 -2.44 -13.21 4.35
C TYR A 363 -3.35 -13.00 3.15
N LEU A 364 -4.58 -12.55 3.38
CA LEU A 364 -5.55 -12.27 2.34
C LEU A 364 -5.87 -10.77 2.32
N SER A 365 -6.09 -10.21 1.13
CA SER A 365 -6.80 -8.94 0.93
C SER A 365 -8.13 -9.19 0.18
N GLN A 366 -9.05 -8.22 0.21
CA GLN A 366 -10.34 -8.32 -0.48
C GLN A 366 -10.46 -7.28 -1.61
N GLY A 367 -11.21 -7.61 -2.66
CA GLY A 367 -11.57 -6.67 -3.71
C GLY A 367 -10.35 -6.12 -4.45
N LYS A 368 -10.26 -4.79 -4.52
CA LYS A 368 -9.19 -4.04 -5.19
C LYS A 368 -8.23 -3.42 -4.18
N LEU A 369 -6.93 -3.64 -4.38
CA LEU A 369 -5.85 -3.07 -3.60
C LEU A 369 -5.04 -2.11 -4.47
N HIS A 370 -5.07 -0.82 -4.10
CA HIS A 370 -4.31 0.24 -4.76
C HIS A 370 -2.88 0.31 -4.24
N LEU A 371 -1.90 0.25 -5.13
CA LEU A 371 -0.49 0.05 -4.80
C LEU A 371 0.38 1.31 -4.93
N GLU A 372 -0.11 2.35 -5.61
CA GLU A 372 0.62 3.59 -5.88
C GLU A 372 1.30 4.14 -4.61
N GLY A 373 2.62 4.33 -4.69
CA GLY A 373 3.42 4.89 -3.59
C GLY A 373 3.57 3.99 -2.35
N ARG A 374 3.14 2.72 -2.39
CA ARG A 374 3.12 1.83 -1.21
C ARG A 374 3.57 0.40 -1.50
N SER A 375 3.90 0.12 -2.75
CA SER A 375 4.42 -1.15 -3.21
C SER A 375 5.67 -0.95 -4.05
N TYR A 376 6.35 -2.06 -4.32
CA TYR A 376 7.27 -2.14 -5.44
C TYR A 376 7.17 -3.53 -6.09
N THR A 377 7.35 -3.58 -7.41
CA THR A 377 7.30 -4.84 -8.16
C THR A 377 8.59 -5.02 -8.95
N PHE A 378 9.16 -6.22 -8.89
CA PHE A 378 10.37 -6.59 -9.62
C PHE A 378 10.25 -8.01 -10.17
N SER A 379 11.01 -8.33 -11.22
CA SER A 379 11.06 -9.69 -11.74
C SER A 379 11.98 -10.59 -10.92
N VAL A 380 11.74 -11.90 -10.95
CA VAL A 380 12.68 -12.89 -10.37
C VAL A 380 14.05 -12.79 -11.04
N LEU A 381 14.09 -12.44 -12.32
CA LEU A 381 15.32 -12.19 -13.06
C LEU A 381 16.13 -11.03 -12.45
N ALA A 382 15.47 -9.97 -11.97
CA ALA A 382 16.14 -8.87 -11.27
C ALA A 382 16.78 -9.34 -9.96
N LEU A 383 16.10 -10.18 -9.16
CA LEU A 383 16.66 -10.78 -7.95
C LEU A 383 17.90 -11.64 -8.26
N LYS A 384 17.82 -12.47 -9.30
CA LYS A 384 18.95 -13.26 -9.79
C LYS A 384 20.15 -12.34 -10.10
N HIS A 385 19.96 -11.35 -10.97
CA HIS A 385 21.03 -10.45 -11.39
C HIS A 385 21.57 -9.57 -10.26
N ALA A 386 20.78 -9.34 -9.21
CA ALA A 386 21.24 -8.62 -8.03
C ALA A 386 22.17 -9.47 -7.15
N GLY A 387 22.11 -10.80 -7.26
CA GLY A 387 23.00 -11.75 -6.56
C GLY A 387 22.29 -12.70 -5.60
N LEU A 388 20.95 -12.86 -5.71
CA LEU A 388 20.20 -13.72 -4.78
C LEU A 388 20.74 -15.16 -4.75
N TRP A 389 21.13 -15.72 -5.90
CA TRP A 389 21.68 -17.07 -5.99
C TRP A 389 23.13 -17.17 -5.52
N ASP A 390 23.86 -16.06 -5.47
CA ASP A 390 25.18 -16.03 -4.84
C ASP A 390 25.04 -16.04 -3.32
N LEU A 391 24.03 -15.32 -2.80
CA LEU A 391 23.75 -15.27 -1.35
C LEU A 391 23.13 -16.58 -0.82
N TYR A 392 22.26 -17.19 -1.61
CA TYR A 392 21.54 -18.43 -1.33
C TYR A 392 21.52 -19.34 -2.57
N PRO A 393 22.60 -20.12 -2.79
CA PRO A 393 22.70 -21.06 -3.91
C PRO A 393 21.57 -22.09 -3.97
N GLU A 394 20.91 -22.38 -2.84
CA GLU A 394 19.76 -23.27 -2.76
C GLU A 394 18.55 -22.80 -3.59
N PHE A 395 18.46 -21.51 -3.93
CA PHE A 395 17.42 -21.01 -4.85
C PHE A 395 17.81 -21.05 -6.32
N ASN A 396 19.03 -21.48 -6.66
CA ASN A 396 19.54 -21.45 -8.02
C ASN A 396 18.90 -22.56 -8.87
N ILE A 397 17.99 -22.16 -9.76
CA ILE A 397 17.33 -23.08 -10.70
C ILE A 397 18.14 -23.35 -11.97
N ASP A 398 19.12 -22.52 -12.31
CA ASP A 398 19.92 -22.71 -13.52
C ASP A 398 20.82 -23.95 -13.40
N ASN A 399 21.36 -24.18 -12.21
CA ASN A 399 22.26 -25.30 -11.92
C ASN A 399 21.54 -26.58 -11.45
N ALA A 400 20.21 -26.52 -11.32
CA ALA A 400 19.42 -27.63 -10.80
C ALA A 400 18.94 -28.57 -11.91
N GLU A 401 18.94 -29.87 -11.65
CA GLU A 401 18.38 -30.86 -12.56
C GLU A 401 16.84 -30.77 -12.60
N PRO A 402 16.16 -31.16 -13.69
CA PRO A 402 14.70 -31.12 -13.78
C PRO A 402 13.98 -31.89 -12.67
N THR A 403 14.64 -32.85 -12.03
CA THR A 403 14.10 -33.63 -10.91
C THR A 403 14.32 -32.99 -9.54
N ASP A 404 15.13 -31.93 -9.45
CA ASP A 404 15.50 -31.37 -8.17
C ASP A 404 14.30 -30.70 -7.47
N PRO A 405 14.21 -30.81 -6.13
CA PRO A 405 13.11 -30.24 -5.37
C PRO A 405 12.91 -28.73 -5.58
N VAL A 406 13.98 -27.97 -5.84
CA VAL A 406 13.91 -26.53 -6.13
C VAL A 406 13.09 -26.21 -7.39
N LYS A 407 12.96 -27.16 -8.33
CA LYS A 407 12.14 -27.01 -9.55
C LYS A 407 10.73 -27.58 -9.42
N LYS A 408 10.49 -28.53 -8.51
CA LYS A 408 9.24 -29.33 -8.46
C LYS A 408 8.39 -29.12 -7.21
N ASP A 409 9.01 -28.92 -6.06
CA ASP A 409 8.35 -29.11 -4.76
C ASP A 409 8.37 -27.83 -3.90
N TRP A 410 7.69 -26.78 -4.33
CA TRP A 410 7.75 -25.47 -3.66
C TRP A 410 7.46 -25.49 -2.14
N THR A 411 6.38 -26.16 -1.70
CA THR A 411 6.00 -26.19 -0.28
C THR A 411 6.90 -27.08 0.57
N ASN A 412 7.21 -28.29 0.10
CA ASN A 412 8.10 -29.21 0.83
C ASN A 412 9.54 -28.71 0.85
N TYR A 413 10.02 -28.13 -0.24
CA TYR A 413 11.38 -27.61 -0.33
C TYR A 413 11.62 -26.47 0.65
N ILE A 414 10.66 -25.52 0.78
CA ILE A 414 10.75 -24.45 1.78
C ILE A 414 10.76 -25.00 3.20
N LYS A 415 9.95 -26.01 3.50
CA LYS A 415 9.96 -26.66 4.81
C LYS A 415 11.34 -27.26 5.11
N ASP A 416 11.96 -27.92 4.15
CA ASP A 416 13.29 -28.51 4.30
C ASP A 416 14.37 -27.43 4.45
N LEU A 417 14.29 -26.34 3.68
CA LEU A 417 15.19 -25.20 3.81
C LEU A 417 15.09 -24.55 5.18
N ARG A 418 13.88 -24.31 5.69
CA ARG A 418 13.67 -23.79 7.04
C ARG A 418 14.37 -24.66 8.08
N GLN A 419 14.21 -25.98 7.99
CA GLN A 419 14.86 -26.91 8.91
C GLN A 419 16.39 -26.84 8.81
N LYS A 420 16.95 -26.82 7.60
CA LYS A 420 18.40 -26.73 7.37
C LYS A 420 18.96 -25.40 7.88
N TRP A 421 18.25 -24.31 7.67
CA TRP A 421 18.68 -22.95 8.00
C TRP A 421 18.41 -22.53 9.46
N LEU A 422 18.03 -23.46 10.33
CA LEU A 422 18.08 -23.28 11.78
C LEU A 422 19.49 -23.39 12.36
N ALA A 423 20.42 -24.04 11.64
CA ALA A 423 21.80 -24.17 12.10
C ALA A 423 22.51 -22.80 12.11
N ILE A 424 22.94 -22.35 13.29
CA ILE A 424 23.63 -21.07 13.47
C ILE A 424 24.97 -21.09 12.73
N ARG A 425 25.19 -20.11 11.85
CA ARG A 425 26.50 -19.87 11.20
C ARG A 425 26.96 -18.43 11.36
N LYS A 426 28.25 -18.18 11.20
CA LYS A 426 28.73 -16.79 11.12
C LYS A 426 28.33 -16.19 9.78
N THR A 427 28.36 -14.86 9.69
CA THR A 427 28.01 -14.11 8.48
C THR A 427 29.29 -13.58 7.85
N THR A 428 29.45 -13.68 6.54
CA THR A 428 30.62 -13.09 5.89
C THR A 428 30.35 -11.65 5.47
N LYS A 429 31.41 -10.85 5.32
CA LYS A 429 31.30 -9.49 4.76
C LYS A 429 30.67 -9.48 3.37
N ALA A 430 31.02 -10.45 2.53
CA ALA A 430 30.47 -10.60 1.18
C ALA A 430 28.95 -10.85 1.20
N GLU A 431 28.44 -11.62 2.16
CA GLU A 431 27.00 -11.87 2.32
C GLU A 431 26.23 -10.59 2.66
N VAL A 432 26.77 -9.76 3.57
CA VAL A 432 26.15 -8.47 3.93
C VAL A 432 26.14 -7.54 2.73
N GLN A 433 27.28 -7.42 2.03
CA GLN A 433 27.38 -6.61 0.82
C GLN A 433 26.41 -7.07 -0.27
N CYS A 434 26.27 -8.39 -0.46
CA CYS A 434 25.32 -8.95 -1.41
C CYS A 434 23.87 -8.64 -1.01
N ALA A 435 23.51 -8.80 0.26
CA ALA A 435 22.16 -8.47 0.75
C ALA A 435 21.83 -6.98 0.59
N LEU A 436 22.76 -6.08 0.89
CA LEU A 436 22.60 -4.62 0.66
C LEU A 436 22.42 -4.31 -0.82
N LYS A 437 23.23 -4.90 -1.70
CA LYS A 437 23.09 -4.75 -3.15
C LYS A 437 21.73 -5.23 -3.66
N ILE A 438 21.22 -6.36 -3.17
CA ILE A 438 19.89 -6.86 -3.52
C ILE A 438 18.82 -5.89 -3.03
N ALA A 439 18.92 -5.41 -1.78
CA ALA A 439 18.01 -4.43 -1.20
C ALA A 439 17.92 -3.15 -2.06
N GLU A 440 19.05 -2.55 -2.40
CA GLU A 440 19.11 -1.33 -3.22
C GLU A 440 18.52 -1.51 -4.62
N LYS A 441 18.82 -2.64 -5.28
CA LYS A 441 18.41 -2.88 -6.66
C LYS A 441 16.96 -3.34 -6.81
N CYS A 442 16.47 -4.17 -5.89
CA CYS A 442 15.18 -4.83 -6.01
C CYS A 442 14.08 -4.19 -5.14
N PHE A 443 14.44 -3.35 -4.17
CA PHE A 443 13.48 -2.72 -3.26
C PHE A 443 13.66 -1.18 -3.17
N PRO A 444 13.80 -0.46 -4.29
CA PRO A 444 13.87 1.00 -4.26
C PRO A 444 12.59 1.57 -3.62
N GLY A 445 12.78 2.55 -2.74
CA GLY A 445 11.70 3.16 -1.97
C GLY A 445 11.45 2.53 -0.59
N PHE A 446 12.13 1.41 -0.28
CA PHE A 446 12.17 0.84 1.06
C PHE A 446 13.50 1.15 1.76
N ASP A 447 13.54 1.02 3.08
CA ASP A 447 14.78 1.17 3.84
C ASP A 447 15.75 0.02 3.49
N THR A 448 16.91 0.38 2.93
CA THR A 448 17.92 -0.58 2.46
C THR A 448 18.39 -1.54 3.55
N ASP A 449 18.62 -1.02 4.77
CA ASP A 449 19.12 -1.83 5.88
C ASP A 449 18.04 -2.80 6.36
N ASP A 450 16.79 -2.37 6.37
CA ASP A 450 15.65 -3.21 6.72
C ASP A 450 15.43 -4.35 5.70
N MET A 451 15.55 -4.07 4.41
CA MET A 451 15.43 -5.09 3.36
C MET A 451 16.62 -6.03 3.31
N ALA A 452 17.84 -5.54 3.53
CA ALA A 452 19.01 -6.39 3.69
C ALA A 452 18.88 -7.30 4.91
N LEU A 453 18.37 -6.78 6.04
CA LEU A 453 18.10 -7.58 7.22
C LEU A 453 17.06 -8.67 6.94
N LEU A 454 16.00 -8.36 6.20
CA LEU A 454 14.99 -9.33 5.79
C LEU A 454 15.61 -10.48 5.00
N LEU A 455 16.45 -10.18 4.01
CA LEU A 455 17.16 -11.19 3.21
C LEU A 455 18.12 -12.02 4.06
N LEU A 456 18.90 -11.38 4.95
CA LEU A 456 19.82 -12.07 5.85
C LEU A 456 19.09 -12.96 6.86
N SER A 457 17.84 -12.64 7.20
CA SER A 457 17.03 -13.39 8.19
C SER A 457 16.50 -14.74 7.69
N PHE A 458 16.67 -15.08 6.41
CA PHE A 458 16.29 -16.40 5.89
C PHE A 458 16.99 -17.54 6.64
N ARG A 459 18.23 -17.32 7.09
CA ARG A 459 19.01 -18.30 7.87
C ARG A 459 19.48 -17.78 9.21
N GLU A 460 19.69 -18.69 10.16
CA GLU A 460 20.15 -18.35 11.50
C GLU A 460 21.61 -17.90 11.45
N ARG A 461 21.90 -16.78 12.10
CA ARG A 461 23.21 -16.12 12.03
C ARG A 461 23.71 -15.80 13.42
N LYS A 462 25.01 -15.99 13.64
CA LYS A 462 25.64 -15.69 14.93
C LYS A 462 25.61 -14.18 15.18
N LEU A 463 24.94 -13.78 16.25
CA LEU A 463 24.86 -12.38 16.70
C LEU A 463 26.00 -12.06 17.66
N HIS A 464 26.38 -10.79 17.71
CA HIS A 464 27.22 -10.30 18.82
C HIS A 464 26.47 -10.45 20.16
N PRO A 465 27.16 -10.72 21.28
CA PRO A 465 26.54 -10.70 22.61
C PRO A 465 25.96 -9.33 22.92
N GLU A 466 24.75 -9.28 23.47
CA GLU A 466 24.14 -8.02 23.92
C GLU A 466 24.87 -7.52 25.17
N SER A 467 25.41 -6.29 25.13
CA SER A 467 26.15 -5.70 26.24
C SER A 467 25.48 -4.41 26.75
N PRO A 468 25.04 -4.31 28.02
CA PRO A 468 24.77 -5.38 28.98
C PRO A 468 23.37 -5.99 28.78
N SER A 469 23.19 -7.19 29.32
CA SER A 469 22.00 -8.04 29.27
C SER A 469 20.70 -7.25 29.46
N PHE A 470 20.00 -6.98 28.36
CA PHE A 470 18.56 -7.07 28.45
C PHE A 470 18.27 -8.55 28.67
N GLN A 471 17.97 -8.93 29.92
CA GLN A 471 16.99 -9.99 30.11
C GLN A 471 15.87 -9.62 29.15
N ASN A 472 15.64 -10.46 28.15
CA ASN A 472 14.50 -10.31 27.29
C ASN A 472 13.31 -10.15 28.26
N PRO A 473 12.64 -8.98 28.34
CA PRO A 473 11.48 -8.82 29.23
C PRO A 473 10.36 -9.78 28.80
N PHE A 474 10.53 -10.42 27.64
CA PHE A 474 9.66 -11.41 27.07
C PHE A 474 10.19 -12.85 27.14
N ALA A 475 11.35 -13.14 27.74
CA ALA A 475 11.71 -14.53 28.03
C ALA A 475 10.68 -15.17 28.97
N ASP A 476 10.17 -14.39 29.93
CA ASP A 476 9.07 -14.80 30.81
C ASP A 476 7.67 -14.65 30.17
N LEU A 477 7.54 -13.95 29.02
CA LEU A 477 6.32 -13.96 28.19
C LEU A 477 6.33 -15.06 27.12
N LEU A 478 7.41 -15.84 27.03
CA LEU A 478 7.48 -17.10 26.28
C LEU A 478 7.17 -18.31 27.17
N SER A 479 6.65 -18.09 28.38
CA SER A 479 5.84 -19.11 29.05
C SER A 479 4.57 -19.33 28.21
N PRO A 480 4.09 -20.58 28.02
CA PRO A 480 2.86 -20.83 27.29
C PRO A 480 1.72 -20.26 28.14
N VAL A 481 1.38 -19.00 27.92
CA VAL A 481 0.11 -18.45 28.37
C VAL A 481 -0.94 -19.09 27.48
N SER A 482 -1.34 -20.29 27.90
CA SER A 482 -2.66 -20.86 27.69
C SER A 482 -3.69 -19.90 28.30
N ALA A 483 -3.92 -18.78 27.63
CA ALA A 483 -5.12 -17.99 27.75
C ALA A 483 -5.78 -18.04 26.39
N GLU A 484 -6.73 -18.96 26.24
CA GLU A 484 -7.81 -18.98 25.25
C GLU A 484 -7.63 -18.02 24.05
N GLY A 485 -6.80 -18.44 23.10
CA GLY A 485 -6.55 -17.70 21.87
C GLY A 485 -5.27 -18.22 21.21
N LEU A 486 -5.39 -18.88 20.06
CA LEU A 486 -4.23 -19.34 19.30
C LEU A 486 -3.34 -18.13 18.96
N ALA A 487 -2.18 -18.02 19.61
CA ALA A 487 -1.12 -17.13 19.16
C ALA A 487 -0.53 -17.74 17.89
N TYR A 488 -0.94 -17.24 16.73
CA TYR A 488 -0.37 -17.68 15.46
C TYR A 488 1.08 -17.21 15.37
N GLU A 489 2.01 -18.14 15.21
CA GLU A 489 3.41 -17.84 14.98
C GLU A 489 3.65 -17.59 13.49
N GLU A 490 4.38 -16.53 13.15
CA GLU A 490 4.85 -16.34 11.77
C GLU A 490 5.90 -17.40 11.40
N PRO A 491 6.19 -17.59 10.09
CA PRO A 491 7.30 -18.42 9.67
C PRO A 491 8.63 -18.03 10.36
N ALA A 492 9.50 -19.01 10.60
CA ALA A 492 10.72 -18.83 11.39
C ALA A 492 11.59 -17.65 10.93
N GLU A 493 11.78 -17.51 9.61
CA GLU A 493 12.55 -16.41 9.01
C GLU A 493 11.89 -15.03 9.22
N VAL A 494 10.56 -14.98 9.28
CA VAL A 494 9.78 -13.75 9.50
C VAL A 494 9.88 -13.36 10.98
N ASN A 495 9.70 -14.31 11.90
CA ASN A 495 9.89 -14.10 13.34
C ASN A 495 11.31 -13.62 13.67
N ARG A 496 12.33 -14.22 13.02
CA ARG A 496 13.72 -13.79 13.14
C ARG A 496 13.89 -12.34 12.68
N CYS A 497 13.39 -12.00 11.49
CA CYS A 497 13.44 -10.64 10.95
C CYS A 497 12.77 -9.63 11.88
N LEU A 498 11.57 -9.91 12.39
CA LEU A 498 10.84 -9.04 13.32
C LEU A 498 11.61 -8.78 14.61
N THR A 499 12.25 -9.82 15.14
CA THR A 499 13.08 -9.72 16.36
C THR A 499 14.31 -8.87 16.11
N LEU A 500 15.04 -9.17 15.03
CA LEU A 500 16.28 -8.46 14.70
C LEU A 500 16.04 -7.01 14.27
N ARG A 501 14.90 -6.68 13.65
CA ARG A 501 14.58 -5.31 13.22
C ARG A 501 14.59 -4.34 14.40
N LYS A 502 14.03 -4.76 15.55
CA LYS A 502 14.04 -3.94 16.78
C LYS A 502 15.46 -3.69 17.28
N ARG A 503 16.32 -4.71 17.20
CA ARG A 503 17.72 -4.61 17.62
C ARG A 503 18.52 -3.73 16.66
N LEU A 504 18.33 -3.91 15.36
CA LEU A 504 18.97 -3.10 14.31
C LEU A 504 18.58 -1.62 14.43
N SER A 505 17.30 -1.30 14.67
CA SER A 505 16.83 0.08 14.90
C SER A 505 17.57 0.73 16.08
N LYS A 506 17.66 0.04 17.22
CA LYS A 506 18.37 0.55 18.41
C LYS A 506 19.85 0.76 18.16
N LEU A 507 20.52 -0.16 17.46
CA LEU A 507 21.93 -0.01 17.10
C LEU A 507 22.14 1.18 16.16
N GLY A 508 21.26 1.36 15.18
CA GLY A 508 21.29 2.49 14.25
C GLY A 508 21.06 3.83 14.96
N GLU A 509 20.09 3.89 15.87
CA GLU A 509 19.82 5.08 16.70
C GLU A 509 20.99 5.42 17.63
N ALA A 510 21.63 4.41 18.23
CA ALA A 510 22.73 4.62 19.18
C ALA A 510 24.05 5.00 18.51
N SER A 511 24.36 4.42 17.35
CA SER A 511 25.64 4.62 16.66
C SER A 511 25.58 5.66 15.53
N GLY A 512 24.40 5.93 14.98
CA GLY A 512 24.24 6.71 13.75
C GLY A 512 24.75 5.99 12.49
N GLU A 513 25.16 4.72 12.60
CA GLU A 513 25.70 3.97 11.48
C GLU A 513 24.60 3.31 10.64
N ARG A 514 24.92 3.06 9.35
CA ARG A 514 24.05 2.47 8.34
C ARG A 514 24.84 1.47 7.50
N GLY A 515 24.15 0.60 6.78
CA GLY A 515 24.77 -0.36 5.87
C GLY A 515 25.75 -1.30 6.57
N MET A 516 26.91 -1.53 5.95
CA MET A 516 27.90 -2.52 6.38
C MET A 516 28.29 -2.40 7.87
N LYS A 517 28.58 -1.19 8.33
CA LYS A 517 29.03 -0.96 9.71
C LYS A 517 27.95 -1.31 10.74
N LEU A 518 26.69 -1.01 10.41
CA LEU A 518 25.56 -1.37 11.26
C LEU A 518 25.41 -2.90 11.39
N PHE A 519 25.63 -3.63 10.30
CA PHE A 519 25.62 -5.09 10.31
C PHE A 519 26.84 -5.71 10.99
N GLU A 520 28.00 -5.04 10.97
CA GLU A 520 29.19 -5.42 11.78
C GLU A 520 28.89 -5.35 13.29
N GLN A 521 28.04 -4.42 13.74
CA GLN A 521 27.59 -4.37 15.13
C GLN A 521 26.57 -5.48 15.47
N LEU A 522 25.77 -5.92 14.49
CA LEU A 522 24.72 -6.90 14.71
C LEU A 522 25.26 -8.34 14.69
N TYR A 523 26.03 -8.69 13.65
CA TYR A 523 26.47 -10.06 13.38
C TYR A 523 27.95 -10.23 13.68
N VAL A 524 28.32 -11.41 14.18
CA VAL A 524 29.73 -11.82 14.23
C VAL A 524 30.17 -12.12 12.80
N LEU A 525 30.98 -11.24 12.24
CA LEU A 525 31.48 -11.40 10.88
C LEU A 525 32.73 -12.28 10.80
N GLU A 526 32.84 -13.03 9.71
CA GLU A 526 34.08 -13.66 9.24
C GLU A 526 34.60 -12.89 8.03
N ASP A 527 35.91 -12.69 7.99
CA ASP A 527 36.56 -12.40 6.72
C ASP A 527 36.44 -13.66 5.87
N ALA A 528 36.10 -13.50 4.59
CA ALA A 528 36.05 -14.64 3.69
C ALA A 528 37.49 -15.13 3.54
N ASP A 529 37.86 -16.18 4.27
CA ASP A 529 39.11 -16.87 4.03
C ASP A 529 39.09 -17.37 2.58
N GLU A 530 40.15 -17.01 1.85
CA GLU A 530 40.48 -17.49 0.52
C GLU A 530 40.60 -19.02 0.59
N ASP A 531 39.54 -19.74 0.19
CA ASP A 531 39.61 -21.17 -0.16
C ASP A 531 39.99 -21.34 -1.64
#